data_AF-A0A0F9HE40-F1
#
_entry.id   AF-A0A0F9HE40-F1
#
_cell.length_a   1.000
_cell.length_b   1.000
_cell.length_c   1.000
_cell.angle_alpha   90.00
_cell.angle_beta   90.00
_cell.angle_gamma   90.00
#
_symmetry.space_group_name_H-M   'P 1'
#
loop_
_entity.id
_entity.type
_entity.pdbx_description
1 polymer ?
#
loop_
_entity_poly.entity_id
_entity_poly.type
_entity_poly.pdbx_seq_one_letter_code
_entity_poly.pdbx_strand_id
1 'polypeptide(L)' 'MKGNTGFFILDDPFIKSDSKRLAKQVELLKKISNLGWQIIYFSSKNEIRNLLTNDIEKDNINYFKLESLFSD' A
#
# COMPACT_ATOMS: atom_id res chain seq x y z
N MET A 1 -16.41 -17.87 -2.45
CA MET A 1 -15.16 -18.51 -2.92
C MET A 1 -14.41 -19.02 -1.70
N LYS A 2 -14.13 -20.33 -1.59
CA LYS A 2 -13.35 -20.94 -0.51
C LYS A 2 -12.03 -21.43 -1.11
N GLY A 3 -10.89 -20.85 -0.74
CA GLY A 3 -9.60 -21.52 -0.96
C GLY A 3 -8.32 -20.68 -1.05
N ASN A 4 -8.31 -19.50 -1.66
CA ASN A 4 -7.05 -18.82 -2.01
C ASN A 4 -6.99 -17.36 -1.52
N THR A 5 -7.00 -17.12 -0.22
CA THR A 5 -6.79 -15.77 0.34
C THR A 5 -5.46 -15.74 1.08
N GLY A 6 -4.37 -15.76 0.32
CA GLY A 6 -3.06 -15.44 0.85
C GLY A 6 -2.89 -13.92 0.99
N PHE A 7 -1.96 -13.51 1.85
CA PHE A 7 -1.66 -12.10 2.03
C PHE A 7 -0.15 -11.83 2.02
N PHE A 8 0.21 -10.63 1.62
CA PHE A 8 1.56 -10.08 1.76
C PHE A 8 1.58 -9.05 2.88
N ILE A 9 2.63 -9.10 3.71
CA ILE A 9 3.01 -8.01 4.60
C ILE A 9 4.31 -7.43 4.06
N LEU A 10 4.31 -6.14 3.76
CA LEU A 10 5.46 -5.45 3.17
C LEU A 10 5.86 -4.27 4.07
N ASP A 11 7.12 -4.21 4.45
CA ASP A 11 7.71 -3.10 5.22
C ASP A 11 8.61 -2.24 4.33
N ASP A 12 8.16 -1.03 3.99
CA ASP A 12 8.82 -0.05 3.12
C ASP A 12 9.49 -0.66 1.84
N PRO A 13 8.79 -1.54 1.07
CA PRO A 13 9.40 -2.33 -0.01
C PRO A 13 9.97 -1.48 -1.17
N PHE A 14 9.60 -0.20 -1.29
CA PHE A 14 9.99 0.70 -2.37
C PHE A 14 10.81 1.91 -1.90
N ILE A 15 11.54 1.79 -0.78
CA ILE A 15 12.32 2.89 -0.21
C ILE A 15 13.36 3.50 -1.19
N LYS A 16 13.89 2.71 -2.13
CA LYS A 16 14.89 3.16 -3.14
C LYS A 16 14.30 3.50 -4.52
N SER A 17 12.98 3.45 -4.67
CA SER A 17 12.32 3.74 -5.94
C SER A 17 12.18 5.25 -6.14
N ASP A 18 12.43 5.71 -7.37
CA ASP A 18 11.99 7.04 -7.82
C ASP A 18 10.49 7.03 -8.11
N SER A 19 9.92 8.21 -8.32
CA SER A 19 8.49 8.40 -8.55
C SER A 19 7.93 7.57 -9.72
N LYS A 20 8.67 7.40 -10.82
CA LYS A 20 8.21 6.62 -11.98
C LYS A 20 8.21 5.13 -11.69
N ARG A 21 9.26 4.62 -11.04
CA ARG A 21 9.33 3.22 -10.62
C ARG A 21 8.26 2.91 -9.57
N LEU A 22 8.06 3.83 -8.63
CA LEU A 22 7.11 3.67 -7.56
C LEU A 22 5.67 3.52 -8.09
N ALA A 23 5.26 4.37 -9.02
CA ALA A 23 3.94 4.28 -9.65
C ALA A 23 3.70 2.90 -10.30
N LYS A 24 4.68 2.40 -11.06
CA LYS A 24 4.58 1.08 -11.71
C LYS A 24 4.52 -0.07 -10.70
N GLN A 25 5.28 0.03 -9.61
CA GLN A 25 5.31 -0.98 -8.56
C GLN A 25 3.99 -1.02 -7.78
N VAL A 26 3.39 0.14 -7.49
CA VAL A 26 2.07 0.21 -6.85
C VAL A 26 0.97 -0.33 -7.77
N GLU A 27 1.02 -0.03 -9.07
CA GLU A 27 0.11 -0.63 -10.05
C GLU A 27 0.22 -2.16 -10.12
N LEU A 28 1.43 -2.71 -9.97
CA LEU A 28 1.62 -4.16 -9.85
C LEU A 28 0.94 -4.71 -8.59
N LEU A 29 1.08 -4.04 -7.44
CA LEU A 29 0.40 -4.45 -6.19
C LEU A 29 -1.13 -4.44 -6.35
N LYS A 30 -1.69 -3.43 -7.01
CA LYS A 30 -3.14 -3.38 -7.32
C LYS A 30 -3.59 -4.56 -8.17
N LYS A 31 -2.81 -4.92 -9.20
CA LYS A 31 -3.10 -6.10 -10.04
C LYS A 31 -3.08 -7.39 -9.22
N ILE A 32 -2.10 -7.55 -8.34
CA ILE A 32 -2.02 -8.69 -7.42
C ILE A 32 -3.25 -8.72 -6.49
N SER A 33 -3.67 -7.57 -5.98
CA SER A 33 -4.88 -7.44 -5.17
C SER A 33 -6.14 -7.90 -5.92
N ASN A 34 -6.26 -7.51 -7.19
CA ASN A 34 -7.39 -7.92 -8.05
C ASN A 34 -7.38 -9.43 -8.37
N LEU A 35 -6.25 -10.11 -8.23
CA LEU A 35 -6.15 -11.57 -8.34
C LEU A 35 -6.60 -12.29 -7.06
N GLY A 36 -7.04 -11.55 -6.03
CA GLY A 36 -7.57 -12.10 -4.78
C GLY A 36 -6.59 -12.13 -3.61
N TRP A 37 -5.40 -11.55 -3.76
CA TRP A 37 -4.41 -11.45 -2.69
C TRP A 37 -4.65 -10.21 -1.82
N GLN A 38 -4.51 -10.34 -0.50
CA GLN A 38 -4.52 -9.18 0.39
C GLN A 38 -3.11 -8.60 0.53
N ILE A 39 -3.00 -7.27 0.59
CA ILE A 39 -1.72 -6.59 0.77
C ILE A 39 -1.81 -5.65 1.96
N ILE A 40 -0.94 -5.85 2.94
CA ILE A 40 -0.74 -4.97 4.09
C ILE A 40 0.60 -4.27 3.87
N TYR A 41 0.57 -2.96 3.65
CA TYR A 41 1.74 -2.17 3.28
C TYR A 41 2.06 -1.17 4.39
N PHE A 42 3.23 -1.29 5.00
CA PHE A 42 3.77 -0.30 5.93
C PHE A 42 4.68 0.67 5.19
N SER A 43 4.43 1.97 5.39
CA SER A 43 5.18 3.05 4.74
C SER A 43 5.49 4.17 5.71
N SER A 44 6.73 4.65 5.67
CA SER A 44 7.12 5.95 6.26
C SER A 44 7.05 7.09 5.24
N LYS A 45 6.89 6.78 3.95
CA LYS A 45 6.93 7.74 2.84
C LYS A 45 5.57 8.38 2.55
N ASN A 46 5.52 9.71 2.62
CA ASN A 46 4.35 10.50 2.18
C ASN A 46 4.06 10.37 0.68
N GLU A 47 5.06 10.09 -0.15
CA GLU A 47 4.88 9.89 -1.60
C GLU A 47 3.93 8.73 -1.92
N ILE A 48 3.95 7.66 -1.12
CA ILE A 48 3.03 6.52 -1.26
C ILE A 48 1.60 6.97 -1.03
N ARG A 49 1.37 7.77 0.02
CA ARG A 49 0.05 8.33 0.33
C ARG A 49 -0.43 9.19 -0.83
N ASN A 50 0.41 10.10 -1.34
CA ASN A 50 0.03 10.99 -2.43
C ASN A 50 -0.34 10.24 -3.71
N LEU A 51 0.37 9.15 -4.01
CA LEU A 51 0.07 8.29 -5.15
C LEU A 51 -1.25 7.53 -5.01
N LEU A 52 -1.64 7.20 -3.78
CA LEU A 52 -2.84 6.42 -3.46
C LEU A 52 -4.03 7.27 -3.01
N THR A 53 -3.91 8.60 -2.95
CA THR A 53 -4.98 9.49 -2.45
C THR A 53 -6.34 9.21 -3.10
N ASN A 54 -6.38 9.09 -4.43
CA ASN A 54 -7.62 8.82 -5.15
C ASN A 54 -8.25 7.46 -4.80
N ASP A 55 -7.44 6.45 -4.48
CA ASP A 55 -7.92 5.13 -4.10
C ASP A 55 -8.40 5.11 -2.65
N ILE A 56 -7.75 5.88 -1.78
CA ILE A 56 -8.15 6.08 -0.38
C ILE A 56 -9.47 6.84 -0.31
N GLU A 57 -9.62 7.93 -1.06
CA GLU A 57 -10.85 8.74 -1.10
C GLU A 57 -12.06 7.99 -1.68
N LYS A 58 -11.82 6.96 -2.49
CA LYS A 58 -12.86 6.10 -3.09
C LYS A 58 -13.12 4.83 -2.27
N ASP A 59 -12.53 4.70 -1.09
CA ASP A 59 -12.61 3.50 -0.25
C ASP A 59 -12.11 2.21 -0.93
N ASN A 60 -11.28 2.32 -1.97
CA ASN A 60 -10.63 1.17 -2.59
C ASN A 60 -9.44 0.65 -1.75
N ILE A 61 -8.88 1.50 -0.89
CA ILE A 61 -7.75 1.17 -0.02
C ILE A 61 -8.06 1.66 1.40
N ASN A 62 -7.96 0.75 2.37
CA ASN A 62 -8.01 1.10 3.78
C ASN A 62 -6.67 1.76 4.19
N TYR A 63 -6.74 3.02 4.61
CA TYR A 63 -5.58 3.78 5.07
C TYR A 63 -5.65 4.02 6.58
N PHE A 64 -4.57 3.68 7.28
CA PHE A 64 -4.42 3.95 8.70
C PHE A 64 -3.17 4.81 8.91
N LYS A 65 -3.36 6.00 9.50
CA LYS A 65 -2.25 6.80 10.00
C LYS A 65 -2.01 6.39 11.45
N LEU A 66 -0.85 5.81 11.72
CA LEU A 66 -0.40 5.64 13.10
C LEU A 66 -0.02 7.02 13.64
N GLU A 67 -0.70 7.44 14.71
CA GLU A 67 -0.27 8.59 15.49
C GLU A 67 1.03 8.22 16.23
N SER A 68 1.88 9.22 16.48
CA SER A 68 3.13 9.00 17.22
C SER A 68 2.78 8.37 18.57
N LEU A 69 3.35 7.19 18.86
CA LEU A 69 3.23 6.54 20.16
C LEU A 69 4.04 7.29 21.24
N PHE A 70 4.87 8.23 20.83
CA PHE A 70 5.65 9.08 21.71
C PHE A 70 5.02 10.47 21.72
N SER A 71 4.55 10.86 22.90
CA SER A 71 4.33 12.25 23.27
C SER A 71 5.66 12.77 23.84
N ASP A 72 6.13 13.91 23.34
CA ASP A 72 7.31 14.59 23.89
C ASP A 72 7.15 14.92 25.39
#